data_AF-A0A817T4I8-F1
#
_entry.id   AF-A0A817T4I8-F1
#
_cell.length_a   1.000
_cell.length_b   1.000
_cell.length_c   1.000
_cell.angle_alpha   90.00
_cell.angle_beta   90.00
_cell.angle_gamma   90.00
#
_symmetry.space_group_name_H-M   'P 1'
#
loop_
_entity.id
_entity.type
_entity.pdbx_description
1 polymer ?
#
loop_
_entity_poly.entity_id
_entity_poly.type
_entity_poly.pdbx_seq_one_letter_code
_entity_poly.pdbx_strand_id
1 'polypeptide(L)'
;MDSAIAKYITDNIYCNLTLIGEDFHKGGYGIVIQKQWIYANDLDVNILSLRESGQLEQLRRKWFRKKICLISSEISIVVKMKSIGGLFIIFGLIAILWFLLFLWSKRSSFLKLFL
;
A
#
# COMPACT_ATOMS: atom_id res chain seq x y z
N MET A 1 19.41 -2.02 -14.13
CA MET A 1 18.20 -2.86 -14.15
C MET A 1 17.18 -2.16 -15.01
N ASP A 2 16.47 -2.87 -15.86
CA ASP A 2 15.32 -2.31 -16.57
C ASP A 2 14.14 -2.09 -15.62
N SER A 3 13.24 -1.18 -15.99
CA SER A 3 12.09 -0.82 -15.17
C SER A 3 11.09 -1.97 -14.99
N ALA A 4 10.91 -2.81 -16.01
CA ALA A 4 9.94 -3.90 -15.97
C ALA A 4 10.30 -4.94 -14.91
N ILE A 5 11.57 -5.36 -14.87
CA ILE A 5 12.11 -6.28 -13.87
C ILE A 5 12.09 -5.63 -12.48
N ALA A 6 12.53 -4.38 -12.35
CA ALA A 6 12.53 -3.69 -11.07
C ALA A 6 11.10 -3.60 -10.47
N LYS A 7 10.11 -3.31 -11.32
CA LYS A 7 8.69 -3.30 -10.95
C LYS A 7 8.18 -4.67 -10.54
N TYR A 8 8.52 -5.71 -11.30
CA TYR A 8 8.13 -7.08 -10.96
C TYR A 8 8.71 -7.52 -9.61
N ILE A 9 10.00 -7.27 -9.37
CA ILE A 9 10.69 -7.64 -8.13
C ILE A 9 10.05 -6.91 -6.94
N THR A 10 9.79 -5.62 -7.08
CA THR A 10 9.20 -4.79 -6.01
C THR A 10 7.75 -5.19 -5.71
N ASP A 11 6.94 -5.51 -6.72
CA ASP A 11 5.53 -5.86 -6.53
C ASP A 11 5.31 -7.32 -6.06
N ASN A 12 6.28 -8.23 -6.29
CA ASN A 12 6.09 -9.68 -6.08
C ASN A 12 7.06 -10.32 -5.09
N ILE A 13 8.31 -9.84 -4.99
CA ILE A 13 9.37 -10.49 -4.22
C ILE A 13 9.66 -9.71 -2.93
N TYR A 14 9.89 -8.40 -3.04
CA TYR A 14 10.31 -7.57 -1.91
C TYR A 14 9.33 -6.41 -1.66
N CYS A 15 8.42 -6.60 -0.71
CA CYS A 15 7.39 -5.61 -0.37
C CYS A 15 7.91 -4.39 0.42
N ASN A 16 9.16 -4.44 0.91
CA ASN A 16 9.79 -3.34 1.65
C ASN A 16 10.59 -2.40 0.75
N LEU A 17 10.62 -2.65 -0.56
CA LEU A 17 11.30 -1.80 -1.52
C LEU A 17 10.29 -0.83 -2.16
N THR A 18 10.79 0.33 -2.56
CA THR A 18 10.04 1.31 -3.34
C THR A 18 10.87 1.71 -4.56
N LEU A 19 10.18 1.96 -5.67
CA LEU A 19 10.81 2.46 -6.88
C LEU A 19 10.87 3.98 -6.80
N ILE A 20 12.07 4.54 -6.95
CA ILE A 20 12.31 6.00 -6.96
C ILE A 20 12.66 6.41 -8.38
N GLY A 21 12.00 7.46 -8.88
CA GLY A 21 12.29 8.09 -10.17
C GLY A 21 11.43 7.58 -11.34
N GLU A 22 11.56 8.24 -12.49
CA GLU A 22 10.97 7.83 -13.78
C GLU A 22 11.96 6.93 -14.53
N ASP A 23 11.44 6.15 -15.48
CA ASP A 23 12.21 5.32 -16.38
C ASP A 23 13.21 6.16 -17.20
N PHE A 24 14.50 6.00 -16.89
CA PHE A 24 15.60 6.73 -17.56
C PHE A 24 15.66 6.47 -19.08
N HIS A 25 15.24 5.27 -19.52
CA HIS A 25 15.21 4.91 -20.93
C HIS A 25 13.89 4.22 -21.29
N LYS A 26 13.14 4.84 -22.21
CA LYS A 26 11.90 4.27 -22.78
C LYS A 26 12.23 3.27 -23.89
N GLY A 27 12.90 2.18 -23.51
CA GLY A 27 13.19 1.05 -24.39
C GLY A 27 12.10 -0.01 -24.31
N GLY A 28 11.84 -0.69 -25.42
CA GLY A 28 10.92 -1.84 -25.49
C GLY A 28 11.64 -3.15 -25.78
N TYR A 29 11.05 -4.26 -25.36
CA TYR A 29 11.49 -5.59 -25.78
C TYR A 29 10.98 -5.90 -27.19
N GLY A 30 11.84 -6.51 -28.01
CA GLY A 30 11.51 -6.90 -29.38
C GLY A 30 11.90 -8.36 -29.64
N ILE A 31 11.32 -8.93 -30.69
CA ILE A 31 11.66 -10.26 -31.19
C ILE A 31 12.67 -10.07 -32.33
N VAL A 32 13.79 -10.79 -32.29
CA VAL A 32 14.80 -10.73 -33.34
C VAL A 32 14.57 -11.87 -34.33
N ILE A 33 14.49 -11.53 -35.61
CA ILE A 33 14.31 -12.47 -36.71
C ILE A 33 15.46 -12.38 -37.71
N GLN A 34 15.65 -13.44 -38.51
CA GLN A 34 16.66 -13.43 -39.58
C GLN A 34 16.32 -12.38 -40.63
N LYS A 35 17.36 -11.78 -41.21
CA LYS A 35 17.21 -10.81 -42.29
C LYS A 35 16.60 -11.51 -43.52
N GLN A 36 15.62 -10.86 -44.16
CA GLN A 36 14.88 -11.36 -45.32
C GLN A 36 14.03 -12.63 -45.05
N TRP A 37 13.54 -12.80 -43.82
CA TRP A 37 12.59 -13.88 -43.53
C TRP A 37 11.24 -13.63 -44.22
N ILE A 38 10.77 -14.61 -44.98
CA ILE A 38 9.54 -14.52 -45.79
C ILE A 38 8.27 -14.26 -44.96
N TYR A 39 8.25 -14.64 -43.68
CA TYR A 39 7.08 -14.47 -42.79
C TYR A 39 7.18 -13.25 -41.87
N ALA A 40 8.19 -12.38 -42.05
CA ALA A 40 8.38 -11.22 -41.19
C ALA A 40 7.14 -10.31 -41.15
N ASN A 41 6.54 -10.05 -42.32
CA ASN A 41 5.37 -9.19 -42.44
C ASN A 41 4.13 -9.80 -41.77
N ASP A 42 3.89 -11.10 -41.97
CA ASP A 42 2.75 -11.80 -41.38
C ASP A 42 2.85 -11.83 -39.83
N LEU A 43 4.07 -11.99 -39.30
CA LEU A 43 4.33 -11.94 -37.87
C LEU A 43 4.01 -10.55 -37.29
N ASP A 44 4.44 -9.48 -37.95
CA ASP A 44 4.18 -8.11 -37.50
C ASP A 44 2.67 -7.79 -37.48
N VAL A 45 1.95 -8.17 -38.55
CA VAL A 45 0.49 -7.99 -38.62
C VAL A 45 -0.24 -8.75 -37.52
N ASN A 46 0.17 -9.99 -37.25
CA ASN A 46 -0.42 -10.79 -36.17
C ASN A 46 -0.08 -10.25 -34.78
N ILE A 47 1.12 -9.69 -34.56
CA ILE A 47 1.44 -9.03 -33.28
C ILE A 47 0.61 -7.77 -33.09
N LEU A 48 0.37 -7.00 -34.16
CA LEU A 48 -0.48 -5.81 -34.10
C LEU A 48 -1.91 -6.19 -33.71
N SER A 49 -2.48 -7.20 -34.35
CA SER A 49 -3.84 -7.67 -34.05
C SER A 49 -3.99 -8.21 -32.62
N LEU A 50 -2.94 -8.87 -32.09
CA LEU A 50 -2.90 -9.31 -30.69
C LEU A 50 -2.83 -8.14 -29.69
N ARG A 51 -2.19 -7.02 -30.09
CA ARG A 51 -2.18 -5.78 -29.30
C ARG A 51 -3.53 -5.09 -29.33
N GLU A 52 -4.14 -4.95 -30.50
CA GLU A 52 -5.46 -4.32 -30.69
C GLU A 52 -6.58 -5.08 -29.97
N SER A 53 -6.56 -6.42 -30.05
CA SER A 53 -7.49 -7.27 -29.32
C SER A 53 -7.25 -7.30 -27.80
N GLY A 54 -6.15 -6.71 -27.32
CA GLY A 54 -5.79 -6.65 -25.90
C GLY A 54 -5.31 -7.98 -25.31
N GLN A 55 -5.03 -8.99 -26.13
CA GLN A 55 -4.54 -10.29 -25.66
C GLN A 55 -3.16 -10.19 -24.99
N LEU A 56 -2.27 -9.35 -25.50
CA LEU A 56 -0.97 -9.08 -24.83
C LEU A 56 -1.17 -8.52 -23.42
N GLU A 57 -2.13 -7.63 -23.23
CA GLU A 57 -2.42 -7.06 -21.92
C GLU A 57 -3.02 -8.09 -20.95
N GLN A 58 -3.77 -9.07 -21.46
CA GLN A 58 -4.23 -10.20 -20.65
C GLN A 58 -3.07 -11.08 -20.21
N LEU A 59 -2.15 -11.43 -21.12
CA LEU A 59 -0.93 -12.18 -20.82
C LEU A 59 -0.06 -11.43 -19.81
N ARG A 60 0.15 -10.12 -20.01
CA ARG A 60 0.92 -9.29 -19.09
C ARG A 60 0.33 -9.30 -17.68
N ARG A 61 -0.99 -9.16 -17.57
CA ARG A 61 -1.68 -9.21 -16.27
C ARG A 61 -1.57 -10.58 -15.61
N LYS A 62 -1.75 -11.64 -16.39
CA LYS A 62 -1.71 -13.03 -15.92
C LYS A 62 -0.35 -13.40 -15.33
N TRP A 63 0.74 -13.00 -15.98
CA TRP A 63 2.10 -13.42 -15.60
C TRP A 63 2.83 -12.43 -14.68
N PHE A 64 2.62 -11.11 -14.85
CA PHE A 64 3.47 -10.11 -14.19
C PHE A 64 2.75 -9.22 -13.16
N ARG A 65 1.41 -9.21 -13.13
CA ARG A 65 0.63 -8.28 -12.27
C ARG A 65 0.00 -8.93 -11.05
N LYS A 66 0.34 -10.19 -10.74
CA LYS A 66 -0.16 -10.88 -9.56
C LYS A 66 0.55 -10.37 -8.31
N LYS A 67 0.13 -9.22 -7.77
CA LYS A 67 0.72 -8.65 -6.53
C LYS A 67 0.65 -9.67 -5.39
N ILE A 68 1.78 -10.32 -5.11
CA ILE A 68 1.93 -11.25 -3.97
C ILE A 68 2.13 -10.45 -2.69
N CYS A 69 2.66 -9.22 -2.80
CA CYS A 69 2.55 -8.26 -1.73
C CYS A 69 1.07 -7.97 -1.50
N LEU A 70 0.54 -8.56 -0.43
CA LEU A 70 -0.58 -7.96 0.30
C LEU A 70 -0.14 -6.52 0.51
N ILE A 71 -0.75 -5.60 -0.24
CA ILE A 71 -0.68 -4.20 0.10
C ILE A 71 -1.17 -4.22 1.53
N SER A 72 -0.23 -4.05 2.44
CA SER A 72 -0.52 -3.64 3.77
C SER A 72 -1.10 -2.23 3.58
N SER A 73 -2.37 -2.21 3.18
CA SER A 73 -3.33 -1.16 3.49
C SER A 73 -3.46 -1.03 5.01
N GLU A 74 -2.67 -1.77 5.79
CA GLU A 74 -2.42 -1.54 7.19
C GLU A 74 -1.30 -0.51 7.42
N ILE A 75 -0.42 -0.13 6.49
CA ILE A 75 0.63 0.88 6.82
C ILE A 75 0.04 2.29 6.99
N SER A 76 -1.04 2.63 6.28
CA SER A 76 -1.74 3.91 6.48
C SER A 76 -2.80 3.87 7.61
N ILE A 77 -3.19 2.69 8.09
CA ILE A 77 -4.18 2.53 9.18
C ILE A 77 -3.48 2.25 10.53
N VAL A 78 -2.32 1.59 10.54
CA VAL A 78 -1.57 1.18 11.75
C VAL A 78 -0.76 2.32 12.36
N VAL A 79 -0.55 3.43 11.64
CA VAL A 79 0.01 4.65 12.26
C VAL A 79 -1.03 5.38 13.14
N LYS A 80 -2.31 4.99 13.12
CA LYS A 80 -3.40 5.81 13.69
C LYS A 80 -4.16 5.23 14.88
N MET A 81 -3.61 4.28 15.63
CA MET A 81 -4.21 3.87 16.92
C MET A 81 -3.27 3.96 18.13
N LYS A 82 -1.94 3.89 17.95
CA LYS A 82 -1.01 4.02 19.08
C LYS A 82 -0.93 5.45 19.63
N SER A 83 -0.93 6.46 18.76
CA SER A 83 -0.75 7.87 19.14
C SER A 83 -1.98 8.47 19.84
N ILE A 84 -3.19 8.03 19.45
CA ILE A 84 -4.45 8.48 20.06
C ILE A 84 -4.67 7.92 21.47
N GLY A 85 -4.03 6.78 21.81
CA GLY A 85 -4.15 6.17 23.12
C GLY A 85 -3.72 7.09 24.27
N GLY A 86 -2.71 7.94 24.08
CA GLY A 86 -2.23 8.86 25.10
C GLY A 86 -3.29 9.88 25.53
N LEU A 87 -4.10 10.38 24.58
CA LEU A 87 -5.13 11.37 24.86
C LEU A 87 -6.23 10.80 25.76
N PHE A 88 -6.67 9.57 25.51
CA PHE A 88 -7.70 8.90 26.30
C PHE A 88 -7.27 8.67 27.76
N ILE A 89 -6.00 8.34 27.99
CA ILE A 89 -5.46 8.14 29.36
C ILE A 89 -5.47 9.45 30.14
N ILE A 90 -5.06 10.56 29.51
CA ILE A 90 -5.03 11.88 30.15
C ILE A 90 -6.44 12.32 30.55
N PHE A 91 -7.40 12.25 29.63
CA PHE A 91 -8.80 12.58 29.93
C PHE A 91 -9.40 11.68 31.01
N GLY A 92 -9.09 10.38 31.00
CA GLY A 92 -9.53 9.44 32.03
C GLY A 92 -9.06 9.81 33.44
N LEU A 93 -7.77 10.15 33.60
CA LEU A 93 -7.19 10.52 34.90
C LEU A 93 -7.80 11.80 35.47
N ILE A 94 -8.02 12.81 34.62
CA ILE A 94 -8.63 14.09 35.02
C ILE A 94 -10.07 13.85 35.51
N ALA A 95 -10.84 13.04 34.78
CA ALA A 95 -12.22 12.72 35.16
C ALA A 95 -12.30 11.96 36.49
N ILE A 96 -11.41 10.99 36.71
CA ILE A 96 -11.34 10.21 37.95
C ILE A 96 -10.98 11.10 39.14
N LEU A 97 -9.96 11.96 38.99
CA LEU A 97 -9.55 12.89 40.04
C LEU A 97 -10.66 13.87 40.41
N TRP A 98 -11.36 14.39 39.41
CA TRP A 98 -12.49 15.31 39.64
C TRP A 98 -13.65 14.63 40.36
N PHE A 99 -13.99 13.40 39.96
CA PHE A 99 -15.04 12.61 40.61
C PHE A 99 -14.70 12.26 42.07
N LEU A 100 -13.45 11.89 42.36
CA LEU A 100 -12.95 11.63 43.71
C LEU A 100 -13.05 12.87 44.61
N LEU A 101 -12.62 14.05 44.11
CA LEU A 101 -12.73 15.30 44.85
C LEU A 101 -14.18 15.68 45.13
N PHE A 102 -15.08 15.48 44.16
CA PHE A 102 -16.50 15.75 44.34
C PHE A 102 -17.12 14.86 45.42
N LEU A 103 -16.84 13.55 45.39
CA LEU A 103 -17.32 12.61 46.40
C LEU A 103 -16.73 12.90 47.79
N TRP A 104 -15.44 13.23 47.87
CA TRP A 104 -14.81 13.63 49.12
C TRP A 104 -15.45 14.91 49.65
N SER A 105 -15.57 15.95 48.83
CA SER A 105 -16.17 17.22 49.24
C SER A 105 -17.61 17.02 49.71
N LYS A 106 -18.40 16.20 48.99
CA LYS A 106 -19.78 15.89 49.39
C LYS A 106 -19.82 15.13 50.71
N ARG A 107 -18.94 14.15 50.91
CA ARG A 107 -18.82 13.39 52.17
C ARG A 107 -18.34 14.27 53.32
N SER A 108 -17.37 15.16 53.09
CA SER A 108 -16.81 16.05 54.10
C SER A 108 -17.80 17.16 54.49
N SER A 109 -18.52 17.75 53.54
CA SER A 109 -19.57 18.71 53.83
C SER A 109 -20.74 18.06 54.58
N PHE A 110 -21.10 16.82 54.24
CA PHE A 110 -22.14 16.07 54.96
C PHE A 110 -21.70 15.69 56.39
N LEU A 111 -20.42 15.37 56.59
CA LEU A 111 -19.86 15.04 57.92
C LEU A 111 -19.67 16.29 58.81
N LYS A 112 -19.42 17.46 58.21
CA LYS A 112 -19.38 18.76 58.90
C LYS A 112 -20.77 19.34 59.24
N LEU A 113 -21.83 18.82 58.64
CA LEU A 113 -23.21 19.26 58.92
C LEU A 113 -23.91 18.39 59.99
N PHE A 114 -23.30 17.27 60.38
CA PHE A 114 -23.83 16.31 61.36
C PHE A 114 -23.08 16.31 62.71
N LEU A 115 -22.02 17.11 62.84
CA LEU A 115 -21.27 17.35 64.09
C LEU A 115 -21.33 18.83 64.43
#